data_AF-A0AAV6LBR6-F1
#
_entry.id   AF-A0AAV6LBR6-F1
#
_cell.length_a   1.000
_cell.length_b   1.000
_cell.length_c   1.000
_cell.angle_alpha   90.00
_cell.angle_beta   90.00
_cell.angle_gamma   90.00
#
_symmetry.space_group_name_H-M   'P 1'
#
loop_
_entity.id
_entity.type
_entity.pdbx_description
1 polymer ?
#
loop_
_entity_poly.entity_id
_entity_poly.type
_entity_poly.pdbx_seq_one_letter_code
_entity_poly.pdbx_strand_id
1 'polypeptide(L)'
;MCTNDSTEEAADPEPEVELVVAEPVEVGPAVVVGLDPNVIDLFPLLPFMIDGPVGFGGSECQICLEQFVHGENVKVLPTCRHLFHDHCIKT
;
A
#
# COMPACT_ATOMS: atom_id res chain seq x y z
N MET A 1 26.01 -56.14 -12.99
CA MET A 1 24.59 -56.49 -12.73
C MET A 1 23.86 -55.18 -12.56
N CYS A 2 22.79 -55.03 -13.33
CA CYS A 2 21.89 -53.86 -13.44
C CYS A 2 21.44 -53.40 -12.03
N THR A 3 21.04 -52.15 -11.80
CA THR A 3 20.06 -51.37 -12.57
C THR A 3 20.28 -49.86 -12.40
N ASN A 4 20.39 -49.19 -13.53
CA ASN A 4 19.69 -47.95 -13.83
C ASN A 4 18.21 -48.00 -13.37
N ASP A 5 17.82 -47.06 -12.51
CA ASP A 5 16.43 -46.71 -12.14
C ASP A 5 16.41 -45.17 -12.02
N SER A 6 16.11 -44.47 -13.11
CA SER A 6 14.77 -43.93 -13.41
C SER A 6 14.32 -42.87 -12.40
N THR A 7 14.43 -41.61 -12.79
CA THR A 7 13.24 -40.74 -12.87
C THR A 7 13.60 -39.55 -13.76
N GLU A 8 13.07 -39.61 -14.99
CA GLU A 8 12.76 -38.44 -15.78
C GLU A 8 11.89 -37.52 -14.91
N GLU A 9 12.46 -36.42 -14.41
CA GLU A 9 11.64 -35.29 -13.99
C GLU A 9 11.59 -34.35 -15.19
N ALA A 10 10.43 -34.36 -15.85
CA ALA A 10 10.13 -33.50 -16.96
C ALA A 10 10.43 -32.05 -16.53
N ALA A 11 11.28 -31.36 -17.29
CA ALA A 11 11.37 -29.92 -17.21
C ALA A 11 9.98 -29.37 -17.51
N ASP A 12 9.29 -28.92 -16.46
CA ASP A 12 8.00 -28.24 -16.56
C ASP A 12 8.23 -27.00 -17.44
N PRO A 13 7.61 -26.89 -18.63
CA PRO A 13 7.71 -25.66 -19.39
C PRO A 13 7.01 -24.57 -18.59
N GLU A 14 7.78 -23.57 -18.15
CA GLU A 14 7.25 -22.42 -17.42
C GLU A 14 6.01 -21.90 -18.17
N PRO A 15 4.86 -21.70 -17.50
CA PRO A 15 3.65 -21.28 -18.17
C PRO A 15 3.90 -19.91 -18.82
N GLU A 16 3.83 -19.89 -20.14
CA GLU A 16 3.84 -18.66 -20.92
C GLU A 16 2.62 -17.83 -20.50
N VAL A 17 2.85 -16.89 -19.59
CA VAL A 17 1.86 -15.87 -19.25
C VAL A 17 1.66 -15.00 -20.48
N GLU A 18 0.64 -15.31 -21.29
CA GLU A 18 0.22 -14.42 -22.38
C GLU A 18 -0.20 -13.10 -21.76
N LEU A 19 0.64 -12.09 -21.97
CA LEU A 19 0.38 -10.72 -21.56
C LEU A 19 -0.77 -10.21 -22.43
N VAL A 20 -1.99 -10.35 -21.92
CA VAL A 20 -3.16 -9.69 -22.49
C VAL A 20 -2.95 -8.18 -22.35
N VAL A 21 -2.52 -7.56 -23.45
CA VAL A 21 -2.45 -6.10 -23.57
C VAL A 21 -3.86 -5.57 -23.50
N ALA A 22 -4.27 -5.11 -22.31
CA ALA A 22 -5.46 -4.30 -22.17
C ALA A 22 -5.22 -3.00 -22.96
N GLU A 23 -5.97 -2.80 -24.05
CA GLU A 23 -5.90 -1.57 -24.82
C GLU A 23 -6.20 -0.37 -23.89
N PRO A 24 -5.45 0.74 -23.99
CA PRO A 24 -5.64 1.87 -23.11
C PRO A 24 -7.03 2.46 -23.34
N VAL A 25 -7.86 2.44 -22.30
CA VAL A 25 -9.09 3.24 -22.28
C VAL A 25 -8.65 4.70 -22.21
N GLU A 26 -8.88 5.45 -23.28
CA GLU A 26 -8.64 6.89 -23.36
C GLU A 26 -9.63 7.63 -22.43
N VAL A 27 -9.31 7.69 -21.13
CA VAL A 27 -10.06 8.49 -20.16
C VAL A 27 -9.66 9.95 -20.39
N GLY A 28 -10.58 10.76 -20.93
CA GLY A 28 -10.38 12.21 -21.06
C GLY A 28 -9.96 12.85 -19.73
N PRO A 29 -9.32 14.03 -19.73
CA PRO A 29 -8.73 14.62 -18.53
C PRO A 29 -9.81 14.85 -17.46
N ALA A 30 -9.81 14.01 -16.42
CA ALA A 30 -10.65 14.19 -15.27
C ALA A 30 -10.08 15.35 -14.43
N VAL A 31 -10.88 16.39 -14.25
CA VAL A 31 -10.56 17.43 -13.28
C VAL A 31 -10.87 16.87 -11.90
N VAL A 32 -9.83 16.42 -11.19
CA VAL A 32 -9.92 15.98 -9.80
C VAL A 32 -9.73 17.19 -8.89
N VAL A 33 -10.78 17.52 -8.13
CA VAL A 33 -10.71 18.50 -7.05
C VAL A 33 -10.37 17.76 -5.77
N GLY A 34 -9.32 18.20 -5.07
CA GLY A 34 -8.92 17.65 -3.78
C GLY A 34 -9.94 17.94 -2.67
N LEU A 35 -9.67 17.40 -1.48
CA LEU A 35 -10.45 17.74 -0.29
C LEU A 35 -10.12 19.16 0.19
N ASP A 36 -11.11 19.83 0.80
CA ASP A 36 -10.88 21.10 1.48
C ASP A 36 -9.87 20.90 2.64
N PRO A 37 -8.82 21.73 2.75
CA PRO A 37 -7.81 21.59 3.81
C PRO A 37 -8.39 21.59 5.23
N ASN A 38 -9.47 22.35 5.47
CA ASN A 38 -10.14 22.39 6.77
C ASN A 38 -10.79 21.05 7.10
N VAL A 39 -11.24 20.28 6.10
CA VAL A 39 -11.78 18.93 6.31
C VAL A 39 -10.67 17.97 6.71
N ILE A 40 -9.48 18.10 6.11
CA ILE A 40 -8.31 17.28 6.46
C ILE A 40 -7.90 17.54 7.91
N ASP A 41 -7.97 18.80 8.37
CA ASP A 41 -7.68 19.17 9.76
C ASP A 41 -8.62 18.54 10.79
N LEU A 42 -9.85 18.21 10.41
CA LEU A 42 -10.82 17.53 11.27
C LEU A 42 -10.52 16.02 11.46
N PHE A 43 -9.64 15.43 10.66
CA PHE A 43 -9.28 14.02 10.88
C PHE A 43 -8.56 13.84 12.22
N PRO A 44 -8.86 12.75 12.96
CA PRO A 44 -8.20 12.45 14.22
C PRO A 44 -6.67 12.55 14.12
N LEU A 45 -6.09 13.35 15.00
CA LEU A 45 -4.64 13.50 15.15
C LEU A 45 -4.22 12.80 16.45
N LEU A 46 -3.32 11.84 16.34
CA LEU A 46 -2.87 11.03 17.46
C LEU A 46 -1.33 10.87 17.40
N PRO A 47 -0.65 10.74 18.55
CA PRO A 47 0.74 10.30 18.57
C PRO A 47 0.82 8.83 18.16
N PHE A 48 1.74 8.49 17.26
CA PHE A 48 2.01 7.11 16.88
C PHE A 48 2.67 6.35 18.05
N MET A 49 2.16 5.17 18.37
CA MET A 49 2.66 4.34 19.46
C MET A 49 3.03 2.96 18.93
N ILE A 50 4.31 2.59 19.02
CA ILE A 50 4.82 1.28 18.60
C ILE A 50 4.12 0.13 19.35
N ASP A 51 3.88 0.32 20.66
CA ASP A 51 3.19 -0.65 21.52
C ASP A 51 1.67 -0.38 21.63
N GLY A 52 1.14 0.44 20.73
CA GLY A 52 -0.27 0.82 20.71
C GLY A 52 -1.21 -0.34 20.32
N PRO A 53 -2.54 -0.15 20.44
CA PRO A 53 -3.51 -1.14 20.01
C PRO A 53 -3.24 -1.57 18.56
N VAL A 54 -3.04 -2.87 18.36
CA VAL A 54 -2.92 -3.51 17.04
C VAL A 54 -4.17 -3.20 16.22
N GLY A 55 -4.09 -2.25 15.27
CA GLY A 55 -5.28 -1.87 14.50
C GLY A 55 -5.21 -0.59 13.67
N PHE A 56 -4.10 0.14 13.68
CA PHE A 56 -3.88 1.26 12.77
C PHE A 56 -3.00 0.78 11.60
N GLY A 57 -3.50 0.93 10.38
CA GLY A 57 -3.12 0.13 9.22
C GLY A 57 -1.78 0.47 8.55
N GLY A 58 -0.67 0.50 9.29
CA GLY A 58 0.67 0.58 8.72
C GLY A 58 1.74 1.09 9.67
N SER A 59 2.99 0.72 9.42
CA SER A 59 4.18 1.19 10.17
C SER A 59 4.92 2.34 9.46
N GLU A 60 4.44 2.78 8.29
CA GLU A 60 5.08 3.81 7.48
C GLU A 60 4.04 4.69 6.77
N CYS A 61 4.43 5.91 6.46
CA CYS A 61 3.61 6.87 5.72
C CYS A 61 3.67 6.57 4.22
N GLN A 62 2.53 6.25 3.61
CA GLN A 62 2.47 5.90 2.18
C GLN A 62 2.69 7.09 1.22
N ILE A 63 2.88 8.30 1.76
CA ILE A 63 3.16 9.52 0.99
C ILE A 63 4.67 9.76 0.89
N CYS A 64 5.38 9.77 2.02
CA CYS A 64 6.82 10.00 2.06
C CYS A 64 7.65 8.70 2.11
N LEU A 65 7.02 7.55 2.30
CA LEU A 65 7.64 6.22 2.42
C LEU A 65 8.60 6.08 3.60
N GLU A 66 8.45 6.92 4.62
CA GLU A 66 9.22 6.84 5.87
C GLU A 66 8.43 6.13 6.97
N GLN A 67 9.13 5.35 7.80
CA GLN A 67 8.56 4.68 8.96
C GLN A 67 8.11 5.70 10.01
N PHE A 68 7.01 5.41 10.70
CA PHE A 68 6.56 6.22 11.82
C PHE A 68 7.47 6.01 13.04
N VAL A 69 7.80 7.11 13.72
CA VAL A 69 8.54 7.10 14.99
C VAL A 69 7.58 7.23 16.16
N HIS A 70 7.92 6.61 17.28
CA HIS A 70 7.14 6.73 18.52
C HIS A 70 6.96 8.21 18.92
N GLY A 71 5.70 8.62 19.12
CA GLY A 71 5.32 9.98 19.46
C GLY A 71 5.08 10.91 18.27
N GLU A 72 5.28 10.46 17.02
CA GLU A 72 5.00 11.29 15.85
C GLU A 72 3.52 11.58 15.68
N ASN A 73 3.21 12.81 15.26
CA ASN A 73 1.84 13.23 14.98
C ASN A 73 1.37 12.63 13.65
N VAL A 74 0.42 11.70 13.74
CA VAL A 74 -0.20 11.04 12.60
C VAL A 74 -1.70 11.33 12.53
N LYS A 75 -2.19 11.59 11.32
CA LYS A 75 -3.62 11.66 11.04
C LYS A 75 -4.14 10.29 10.65
N VAL A 76 -5.32 9.96 11.17
CA VAL A 76 -6.00 8.69 10.91
C VAL A 76 -7.27 8.97 10.11
N LEU A 77 -7.44 8.30 8.97
CA LEU A 77 -8.69 8.41 8.22
C LEU A 77 -9.81 7.65 8.95
N PRO A 78 -10.97 8.27 9.21
CA PRO A 78 -11.99 7.71 10.10
C PRO A 78 -12.62 6.40 9.59
N THR A 79 -12.74 6.23 8.27
CA THR A 79 -13.40 5.06 7.66
C THR A 79 -12.46 3.88 7.44
N CYS A 80 -11.28 4.14 6.85
CA CYS A 80 -10.33 3.09 6.45
C CYS A 80 -9.16 2.91 7.41
N ARG A 81 -9.01 3.79 8.41
CA ARG A 81 -7.95 3.75 9.43
C ARG A 81 -6.51 3.76 8.89
N HIS A 82 -6.31 4.24 7.67
CA HIS A 82 -4.98 4.51 7.15
C HIS A 82 -4.33 5.68 7.91
N LEU A 83 -3.02 5.59 8.05
CA LEU A 83 -2.16 6.51 8.80
C LEU A 83 -1.29 7.32 7.84
N PHE A 84 -1.14 8.61 8.13
CA PHE A 84 -0.26 9.52 7.40
C PHE A 84 0.36 10.52 8.39
N HIS A 85 1.57 11.03 8.12
CA HIS A 85 2.06 12.20 8.86
C HIS A 85 1.11 13.38 8.67
N ASP A 86 0.90 14.18 9.72
CA ASP A 86 0.03 15.36 9.68
C ASP A 86 0.37 16.31 8.51
N HIS A 87 1.66 16.51 8.24
CA HIS A 87 2.11 17.35 7.14
C HIS A 87 1.89 16.70 5.78
N CYS A 88 2.19 15.41 5.63
CA CYS A 88 2.11 14.72 4.35
C CYS A 88 0.68 14.70 3.75
N ILE A 89 -0.34 14.52 4.59
CA ILE A 89 -1.74 14.50 4.11
C ILE A 89 -2.29 15.88 3.74
N LYS A 90 -1.61 16.97 4.13
CA LYS A 90 -2.01 18.37 3.86
C LYS A 90 -1.31 18.97 2.64
N THR A 91 -0.47 18.19 1.97
CA THR A 91 0.38 18.65 0.84
C THR A 91 -0.41 18.80 -0.44
#